data_AF-A0A1Y5G8U9-F1
#
_entry.id   AF-A0A1Y5G8U9-F1
#
_cell.length_a   1.000
_cell.length_b   1.000
_cell.length_c   1.000
_cell.angle_alpha   90.00
_cell.angle_beta   90.00
_cell.angle_gamma   90.00
#
_symmetry.space_group_name_H-M   'P 1'
#
loop_
_entity.id
_entity.type
_entity.pdbx_description
1 polymer ?
#
loop_
_entity_poly.entity_id
_entity_poly.type
_entity_poly.pdbx_seq_one_letter_code
_entity_poly.pdbx_strand_id
1 'polypeptide(L)' 'MGVVSLEEANRLAAEKSLDLVEIAPDGQPPVCKLMDYGKHVFEAKKQQAAQRKKQKQTQIKEMKFRPGTDSGDYDIK' A
#
# COMPACT_ATOMS: atom_id res chain seq x y z
N MET A 1 25.49 6.60 -3.36
CA MET A 1 25.72 8.05 -3.26
C MET A 1 25.57 8.42 -1.79
N GLY A 2 26.43 9.31 -1.31
CA GLY A 2 26.40 9.79 0.08
C GLY A 2 25.51 11.02 0.23
N VAL A 3 25.80 11.85 1.23
CA VAL A 3 25.15 13.15 1.42
C VAL A 3 25.62 14.10 0.32
N VAL A 4 24.68 14.70 -0.41
CA VAL A 4 24.92 15.68 -1.49
C VAL A 4 24.10 16.94 -1.25
N SER A 5 24.46 18.04 -1.92
CA SER A 5 23.65 19.26 -1.87
C SER A 5 22.35 19.09 -2.64
N LEU A 6 21.33 19.88 -2.28
CA LEU A 6 20.04 19.88 -2.97
C LEU A 6 20.17 20.23 -4.46
N GLU A 7 21.07 21.16 -4.78
CA GLU A 7 21.32 21.59 -6.16
C GLU A 7 21.94 20.48 -7.01
N GLU A 8 22.92 19.75 -6.46
CA GLU A 8 23.51 18.60 -7.14
C GLU A 8 22.47 17.48 -7.34
N ALA A 9 21.66 17.21 -6.31
CA ALA A 9 20.59 16.23 -6.39
C ALA A 9 19.56 16.57 -7.48
N ASN A 10 19.14 17.83 -7.57
CA ASN A 10 18.22 18.31 -8.60
C ASN A 10 18.84 18.26 -10.01
N ARG A 11 20.13 18.60 -10.14
CA ARG A 11 20.85 18.48 -11.42
C ARG A 11 20.89 17.03 -11.89
N LEU A 12 21.24 16.10 -11.00
CA LEU A 12 21.28 14.67 -11.31
C LEU A 12 19.88 14.10 -11.66
N ALA A 13 18.83 14.62 -11.03
CA ALA A 13 17.45 14.28 -11.37
C ALA A 13 17.11 14.73 -12.81
N ALA A 14 17.41 15.99 -13.13
CA ALA A 14 17.19 16.57 -14.46
C ALA A 14 18.01 15.87 -15.56
N GLU A 15 19.29 15.58 -15.32
CA GLU A 15 20.16 14.85 -16.26
C GLU A 15 19.62 13.46 -16.60
N LYS A 16 18.93 12.83 -15.65
CA LYS A 16 18.37 11.49 -15.81
C LYS A 16 16.90 11.49 -16.19
N SER A 17 16.27 12.66 -16.35
CA SER A 17 14.83 12.82 -16.55
C SER A 17 14.00 12.05 -15.51
N LEU A 18 14.43 12.10 -14.25
CA LEU A 18 13.77 11.50 -13.10
C LEU A 18 13.40 12.57 -12.08
N ASP A 19 12.59 12.21 -11.09
CA ASP A 19 12.23 13.10 -9.98
C ASP A 19 13.14 12.84 -8.77
N LEU A 20 13.50 13.91 -8.05
CA LEU A 20 14.08 13.81 -6.71
C LEU A 20 12.95 13.65 -5.69
N VAL A 21 12.80 12.45 -5.14
CA VAL A 21 11.71 12.12 -4.21
C VAL A 21 12.26 11.88 -2.81
N GLU A 22 11.77 12.63 -1.82
CA GLU A 22 12.09 12.41 -0.41
C GLU A 22 11.35 11.17 0.11
N ILE A 23 12.10 10.16 0.57
CA ILE A 23 11.55 8.88 1.03
C ILE A 23 11.55 8.74 2.55
N ALA A 24 12.44 9.46 3.24
CA ALA A 24 12.49 9.51 4.69
C ALA A 24 12.78 10.95 5.14
N PRO A 25 11.74 11.72 5.52
CA PRO A 25 11.89 13.10 5.98
C PRO A 25 12.55 13.19 7.36
N ASP A 26 12.36 12.18 8.20
CA ASP A 26 12.77 12.21 9.62
C ASP A 26 14.28 12.02 9.83
N GLY A 27 15.03 11.70 8.77
CA GLY A 27 16.48 11.56 8.83
C GLY A 27 17.20 12.90 8.84
N GLN A 28 18.34 12.98 9.53
CA GLN A 28 19.25 14.13 9.46
C GLN A 28 20.60 13.65 8.91
N PRO A 29 20.89 13.85 7.61
CA PRO A 29 20.09 14.54 6.59
C PRO A 29 18.92 13.69 6.04
N PRO A 30 17.89 14.33 5.44
CA PRO A 30 16.76 13.61 4.84
C PRO A 30 17.24 12.69 3.72
N VAL A 31 16.56 11.55 3.58
CA VAL A 31 16.92 10.57 2.55
C VAL A 31 16.03 10.76 1.34
N CYS A 32 16.65 11.14 0.22
CA CYS A 32 16.01 11.28 -1.08
C CYS A 32 16.45 10.19 -2.05
N LYS A 33 15.57 9.83 -2.99
CA LYS A 33 15.82 8.85 -4.04
C LYS A 33 15.36 9.40 -5.39
N LEU A 34 16.20 9.20 -6.41
CA LEU A 34 15.84 9.51 -7.79
C LEU A 34 14.92 8.41 -8.34
N MET A 35 13.69 8.77 -8.72
CA MET A 35 12.72 7.84 -9.30
C MET A 35 11.65 8.58 -10.10
N ASP A 36 10.90 7.87 -10.94
CA ASP A 36 9.66 8.38 -11.53
C ASP A 36 8.55 8.29 -10.48
N TYR A 37 8.14 9.44 -9.95
CA TYR A 37 7.13 9.49 -8.89
C TYR A 37 5.74 9.07 -9.40
N GLY A 38 5.40 9.45 -10.63
CA GLY A 38 4.11 9.10 -11.24
C GLY A 38 3.93 7.59 -11.38
N LYS A 39 4.95 6.91 -11.89
CA LYS A 39 4.98 5.45 -12.00
C LYS A 39 4.91 4.78 -10.63
N HIS A 40 5.67 5.27 -9.64
CA HIS A 40 5.64 4.73 -8.29
C HIS A 40 4.23 4.82 -7.66
N VAL A 41 3.55 5.96 -7.77
CA VAL A 41 2.18 6.14 -7.26
C VAL A 41 1.21 5.17 -7.95
N PHE A 42 1.35 4.98 -9.27
CA PHE A 42 0.52 4.04 -10.01
C PHE A 42 0.73 2.59 -9.53
N GLU A 43 1.98 2.16 -9.40
CA GLU A 43 2.33 0.82 -8.94
C GLU A 43 1.85 0.57 -7.50
N ALA A 44 2.04 1.55 -6.61
CA ALA A 44 1.56 1.49 -5.23
C ALA A 44 0.04 1.35 -5.16
N LYS A 45 -0.71 2.13 -5.95
CA LYS A 45 -2.18 2.02 -6.03
C LYS A 45 -2.61 0.65 -6.56
N LYS A 46 -1.96 0.16 -7.62
CA LYS A 46 -2.23 -1.17 -8.19
C LYS A 46 -1.96 -2.28 -7.18
N GLN A 47 -0.86 -2.19 -6.43
CA GLN A 47 -0.50 -3.15 -5.39
C GLN A 47 -1.51 -3.13 -4.24
N GLN A 48 -1.90 -1.96 -3.75
CA GLN A 48 -2.93 -1.83 -2.70
C GLN A 48 -4.27 -2.41 -3.14
N ALA A 49 -4.71 -2.15 -4.38
CA ALA A 49 -5.93 -2.72 -4.93
C ALA A 49 -5.87 -4.26 -4.99
N ALA A 50 -4.72 -4.80 -5.44
CA ALA A 50 -4.51 -6.25 -5.47
C ALA A 50 -4.48 -6.86 -4.06
N GLN A 51 -3.89 -6.19 -3.07
CA GLN A 51 -3.89 -6.63 -1.67
C GLN A 51 -5.30 -6.63 -1.08
N ARG A 52 -6.09 -5.57 -1.30
CA ARG A 52 -7.49 -5.49 -0.86
C ARG A 52 -8.35 -6.62 -1.46
N LYS A 53 -8.15 -6.92 -2.76
CA LYS A 53 -8.86 -8.04 -3.41
C LYS A 53 -8.46 -9.41 -2.85
N LYS A 54 -7.20 -9.58 -2.45
CA LYS A 54 -6.70 -10.82 -1.82
C LYS A 54 -7.06 -10.94 -0.35
N GLN A 55 -7.40 -9.83 0.32
CA GLN A 55 -7.79 -9.83 1.72
C GLN A 55 -9.08 -10.64 1.88
N LYS A 56 -9.01 -11.73 2.65
CA LYS A 56 -10.16 -12.60 2.91
C LYS A 56 -11.16 -11.84 3.80
N GLN A 57 -12.24 -11.34 3.21
CA GLN A 57 -13.32 -10.71 3.96
C GLN A 57 -14.09 -11.82 4.69
N THR A 58 -13.88 -11.93 6.00
CA THR A 58 -14.63 -12.89 6.82
C THR A 58 -15.96 -12.23 7.16
N GLN A 59 -17.02 -12.58 6.43
CA GLN A 59 -18.38 -12.24 6.84
C GLN A 59 -18.80 -13.20 7.94
N ILE A 60 -19.04 -12.67 9.14
CA ILE A 60 -19.71 -13.40 10.21
C ILE A 60 -21.19 -13.48 9.81
N LYS A 61 -21.64 -14.67 9.41
CA LYS A 61 -23.06 -14.94 9.21
C LYS A 61 -23.68 -15.21 10.58
N GLU A 62 -24.28 -14.19 11.19
CA GLU A 62 -25.04 -14.38 12.42
C GLU A 62 -26.32 -15.18 12.11
N MET A 63 -26.38 -16.42 12.58
CA MET A 63 -27.57 -17.26 12.44
C MET A 63 -28.50 -16.99 13.62
N LYS A 64 -29.68 -16.41 13.35
CA LYS A 64 -30.71 -16.15 14.37
C LYS A 64 -31.58 -17.40 14.53
N PHE A 65 -31.39 -18.13 15.63
CA PHE A 65 -32.28 -19.24 16.00
C PHE A 65 -33.54 -18.70 16.69
N ARG A 66 -34.70 -19.23 16.31
CA ARG A 66 -35.99 -18.95 16.96
C ARG A 66 -36.45 -20.20 17.73
N PRO A 67 -37.22 -20.06 18.83
CA PRO A 67 -37.63 -21.18 19.68
C PRO A 67 -38.65 -22.17 19.05
N GLY A 68 -38.75 -22.23 17.72
CA GLY A 68 -39.54 -23.22 16.97
C GLY A 68 -38.74 -23.99 15.92
N THR A 69 -37.40 -23.94 15.98
CA THR A 69 -36.52 -24.65 15.06
C THR A 69 -36.45 -26.14 15.42
N ASP A 70 -36.85 -27.01 14.48
CA ASP A 70 -36.89 -28.47 14.64
C ASP A 70 -35.47 -29.08 14.69
N SER A 71 -35.36 -30.25 15.32
CA SER A 71 -34.16 -31.06 15.49
C SER A 71 -33.36 -31.32 14.19
N GLY A 72 -34.03 -31.37 13.03
CA GLY A 72 -33.39 -31.56 11.73
C GLY A 72 -32.58 -30.34 11.21
N ASP A 73 -32.78 -29.16 11.78
CA ASP A 73 -32.05 -27.94 11.37
C ASP A 73 -30.65 -27.84 12.02
N TYR A 74 -30.38 -28.68 13.03
CA TYR A 74 -29.09 -28.73 13.73
C TYR A 74 -27.99 -29.47 12.93
N ASP A 75 -28.37 -30.29 11.95
CA ASP A 75 -27.45 -31.17 11.21
C ASP A 75 -26.91 -30.59 9.90
N ILE A 76 -27.26 -29.35 9.55
CA ILE A 76 -26.75 -28.71 8.32
C ILE A 76 -25.37 -28.09 8.61
N LYS A 77 -24.33 -28.83 8.25
CA LYS A 77 -22.89 -28.50 8.37
C LYS A 77 -22.36 -27.68 7.20
#